data_AF-J9C4B8-F1
#
_entry.id   AF-J9C4B8-F1
#
_cell.length_a   1.000
_cell.length_b   1.000
_cell.length_c   1.000
_cell.angle_alpha   90.00
_cell.angle_beta   90.00
_cell.angle_gamma   90.00
#
_symmetry.space_group_name_H-M   'P 1'
#
loop_
_entity.id
_entity.type
_entity.pdbx_description
1 polymer ?
#
loop_
_entity_poly.entity_id
_entity_poly.type
_entity_poly.pdbx_seq_one_letter_code
_entity_poly.pdbx_strand_id
1 'polypeptide(L)'
;MIQSVKVVGNKATVILSGETEGAVGYDYVISKDKNCITNKNYEKVNKNVLKTNTTFTYAQQGVYYAYCHAWKKVNGKKVFSDWSNAYPFAVSAITPAQPGVTSVSVKGRTVTVKYTSAANATGYDVVLGRKMATVAGEKRPVNYGKLVKRNLKTTTVTFKNVKKGTYYVGLHAFNRTSEDGKKVFSPWSNVKRIVVK
;
A
#
# COMPACT_ATOMS: atom_id res chain seq x y z
N MET A 1 12.75 -6.58 21.10
CA MET A 1 12.10 -5.26 21.27
C MET A 1 12.16 -4.48 19.96
N ILE A 2 11.32 -3.47 19.75
CA ILE A 2 11.44 -2.60 18.55
C ILE A 2 12.76 -1.82 18.66
N GLN A 3 13.63 -1.98 17.67
CA GLN A 3 14.91 -1.27 17.58
C GLN A 3 14.76 0.04 16.82
N SER A 4 14.02 0.01 15.71
CA SER A 4 13.84 1.19 14.86
C SER A 4 12.59 1.11 13.99
N VAL A 5 12.16 2.27 13.49
CA VAL A 5 11.17 2.39 12.41
C VAL A 5 11.79 3.18 11.26
N LYS A 6 12.03 2.51 10.12
CA LYS A 6 12.54 3.14 8.91
C LYS A 6 11.38 3.68 8.06
N VAL A 7 11.30 4.99 7.93
CA VAL A 7 10.29 5.68 7.13
C VAL A 7 10.87 6.05 5.77
N VAL A 8 10.20 5.62 4.69
CA VAL A 8 10.53 6.01 3.30
C VAL A 8 9.25 6.40 2.59
N GLY A 9 9.08 7.70 2.37
CA GLY A 9 7.82 8.25 1.88
C GLY A 9 6.67 7.90 2.83
N ASN A 10 5.65 7.21 2.32
CA ASN A 10 4.50 6.77 3.09
C ASN A 10 4.56 5.29 3.55
N LYS A 11 5.77 4.75 3.68
CA LYS A 11 6.01 3.39 4.19
C LYS A 11 6.78 3.47 5.48
N ALA A 12 6.29 2.80 6.52
CA ALA A 12 6.97 2.67 7.81
C ALA A 12 7.34 1.20 8.02
N THR A 13 8.64 0.91 8.08
CA THR A 13 9.15 -0.44 8.33
C THR A 13 9.61 -0.56 9.77
N VAL A 14 8.87 -1.31 10.58
CA VAL A 14 9.21 -1.60 11.97
C VAL A 14 10.22 -2.74 11.99
N ILE A 15 11.31 -2.59 12.75
CA ILE A 15 12.41 -3.54 12.84
C ILE A 15 12.68 -3.85 14.31
N LEU A 16 12.70 -5.14 14.67
CA LEU A 16 13.07 -5.60 16.00
C LEU A 16 14.58 -5.78 16.13
N SER A 17 15.10 -5.64 17.34
CA SER A 17 16.52 -5.82 17.68
C SER A 17 17.03 -7.26 17.53
N GLY A 18 16.12 -8.22 17.41
CA GLY A 18 16.41 -9.65 17.36
C GLY A 18 15.12 -10.45 17.56
N GLU A 19 15.26 -11.77 17.54
CA GLU A 19 14.17 -12.69 17.85
C GLU A 19 13.88 -12.71 19.35
N THR A 20 12.61 -12.90 19.72
CA THR A 20 12.20 -13.22 21.08
C THR A 20 12.27 -14.74 21.25
N GLU A 21 12.91 -15.21 22.32
CA GLU A 21 13.06 -16.63 22.60
C GLU A 21 11.72 -17.37 22.60
N GLY A 22 11.66 -18.48 21.86
CA GLY A 22 10.47 -19.33 21.74
C GLY A 22 9.29 -18.70 20.97
N ALA A 23 9.46 -17.51 20.38
CA ALA A 23 8.45 -16.91 19.52
C ALA A 23 8.36 -17.64 18.17
N VAL A 24 7.13 -17.89 17.71
CA VAL A 24 6.87 -18.41 16.35
C VAL A 24 6.65 -17.25 15.37
N GLY A 25 6.14 -16.12 15.86
CA GLY A 25 5.98 -14.92 15.07
C GLY A 25 5.54 -13.74 15.92
N TYR A 26 5.15 -12.68 15.24
CA TYR A 26 4.85 -11.39 15.84
C TYR A 26 3.57 -10.82 15.25
N ASP A 27 2.87 -10.00 16.03
CA ASP A 27 1.97 -9.01 15.45
C ASP A 27 2.53 -7.61 15.71
N TYR A 28 2.30 -6.73 14.75
CA TYR A 28 2.73 -5.34 14.78
C TYR A 28 1.51 -4.45 14.61
N VAL A 29 1.49 -3.33 15.33
CA VAL A 29 0.49 -2.29 15.15
C VAL A 29 1.15 -0.92 15.08
N ILE A 30 0.50 0.00 14.37
CA ILE A 30 0.78 1.43 14.47
C ILE A 30 -0.52 2.18 14.71
N SER A 31 -0.44 3.26 15.48
CA SER A 31 -1.54 4.19 15.69
C SER A 31 -1.02 5.59 15.97
N LYS A 32 -1.81 6.60 15.62
CA LYS A 32 -1.60 7.98 16.11
C LYS A 32 -1.98 8.13 17.58
N ASP A 33 -2.82 7.23 18.09
CA ASP A 33 -3.17 7.15 19.49
C ASP A 33 -2.13 6.34 20.26
N LYS A 34 -1.43 7.00 21.17
CA LYS A 34 -0.47 6.35 22.06
C LYS A 34 -1.13 5.28 22.92
N ASN A 35 -2.40 5.43 23.31
CA ASN A 35 -3.12 4.49 24.16
C ASN A 35 -3.77 3.33 23.39
N CYS A 36 -3.45 3.15 22.10
CA CYS A 36 -4.07 2.15 21.23
C CYS A 36 -4.00 0.70 21.76
N ILE A 37 -3.00 0.35 22.57
CA ILE A 37 -2.90 -0.99 23.16
C ILE A 37 -4.04 -1.27 24.15
N THR A 38 -4.46 -0.26 24.91
CA THR A 38 -5.53 -0.38 25.91
C THR A 38 -6.90 -0.35 25.26
N ASN A 39 -7.17 0.65 24.43
CA ASN A 39 -8.49 0.86 23.82
C ASN A 39 -8.70 0.11 22.48
N LYS A 40 -7.68 -0.58 21.98
CA LYS A 40 -7.68 -1.36 20.71
C LYS A 40 -7.91 -0.52 19.44
N ASN A 41 -7.70 0.80 19.51
CA ASN A 41 -7.84 1.71 18.38
C ASN A 41 -6.55 1.75 17.53
N TYR A 42 -6.32 0.68 16.76
CA TYR A 42 -5.18 0.57 15.85
C TYR A 42 -5.49 1.20 14.49
N GLU A 43 -4.55 1.98 13.95
CA GLU A 43 -4.71 2.50 12.58
C GLU A 43 -4.36 1.44 11.53
N LYS A 44 -3.28 0.67 11.77
CA LYS A 44 -2.91 -0.47 10.94
C LYS A 44 -2.37 -1.62 11.78
N VAL A 45 -2.60 -2.83 11.30
CA VAL A 45 -2.22 -4.07 11.98
C VAL A 45 -1.66 -5.07 10.97
N ASN A 46 -0.47 -5.61 11.26
CA ASN A 46 0.10 -6.73 10.54
C ASN A 46 0.22 -7.91 11.53
N LYS A 47 -0.60 -8.94 11.35
CA LYS A 47 -0.62 -10.13 12.23
C LYS A 47 0.10 -11.30 11.61
N ASN A 48 0.51 -12.26 12.44
CA ASN A 48 1.13 -13.52 12.02
C ASN A 48 2.42 -13.32 11.19
N VAL A 49 3.17 -12.27 11.47
CA VAL A 49 4.41 -11.97 10.77
C VAL A 49 5.50 -12.88 11.34
N LEU A 50 6.05 -13.77 10.52
CA LEU A 50 7.10 -14.72 10.92
C LEU A 50 8.51 -14.12 10.93
N LYS A 51 8.61 -12.81 10.69
CA LYS A 51 9.87 -12.07 10.59
C LYS A 51 9.94 -11.03 11.69
N THR A 52 11.17 -10.64 12.04
CA THR A 52 11.48 -9.56 12.98
C THR A 52 11.29 -8.16 12.38
N ASN A 53 10.68 -8.05 11.20
CA ASN A 53 10.33 -6.77 10.59
C ASN A 53 9.02 -6.86 9.81
N THR A 54 8.36 -5.71 9.66
CA THR A 54 7.19 -5.57 8.81
C THR A 54 7.08 -4.15 8.27
N THR A 55 6.44 -3.99 7.11
CA THR A 55 6.19 -2.68 6.52
C THR A 55 4.70 -2.37 6.50
N PHE A 56 4.33 -1.23 7.08
CA PHE A 56 3.03 -0.61 6.88
C PHE A 56 3.10 0.30 5.65
N THR A 57 2.20 0.07 4.69
CA THR A 57 2.07 0.89 3.48
C THR A 57 0.96 1.92 3.63
N TYR A 58 1.08 3.03 2.90
CA TYR A 58 0.06 4.09 2.85
C TYR A 58 -0.24 4.67 4.24
N ALA A 59 0.80 4.88 5.06
CA ALA A 59 0.65 5.65 6.28
C ALA A 59 0.37 7.11 5.91
N GLN A 60 -0.61 7.72 6.57
CA GLN A 60 -0.89 9.14 6.37
C GLN A 60 0.18 9.99 7.05
N GLN A 61 0.23 11.27 6.72
CA GLN A 61 1.10 12.20 7.44
C GLN A 61 0.71 12.24 8.92
N GLY A 62 1.70 12.27 9.80
CA GLY A 62 1.49 12.42 11.24
C GLY A 62 2.54 11.71 12.09
N VAL A 63 2.38 11.86 13.41
CA VAL A 63 3.16 11.15 14.43
C VAL A 63 2.42 9.88 14.81
N TYR A 64 3.16 8.78 14.87
CA TYR A 64 2.66 7.45 15.16
C TYR A 64 3.45 6.80 16.29
N TYR A 65 2.85 5.78 16.88
CA TYR A 65 3.44 4.88 17.86
C TYR A 65 3.36 3.46 17.31
N ALA A 66 4.51 2.82 17.15
CA ALA A 66 4.60 1.41 16.80
C ALA A 66 4.66 0.55 18.06
N TYR A 67 4.00 -0.59 18.00
CA TYR A 67 4.03 -1.62 19.04
C TYR A 67 4.16 -3.00 18.40
N CYS A 68 4.73 -3.93 19.15
CA CYS A 68 4.86 -5.32 18.75
C CYS A 68 4.64 -6.23 19.96
N HIS A 69 4.02 -7.39 19.73
CA HIS A 69 4.05 -8.50 20.68
C HIS A 69 4.41 -9.79 19.94
N ALA A 70 5.08 -10.70 20.63
CA ALA A 70 5.41 -12.01 20.11
C ALA A 70 4.26 -12.98 20.37
N TRP A 71 4.19 -14.06 19.61
CA TRP A 71 3.31 -15.17 19.90
C TRP A 71 3.99 -16.50 19.64
N LYS A 72 3.58 -17.50 20.42
CA LYS A 72 3.98 -18.89 20.26
C LYS A 72 2.75 -19.80 20.30
N LYS A 73 2.95 -21.09 20.01
CA LYS A 73 1.91 -22.10 20.19
C LYS A 73 2.20 -22.95 21.42
N VAL A 74 1.20 -23.09 22.29
CA VAL A 74 1.22 -24.02 23.43
C VAL A 74 -0.02 -24.89 23.28
N ASN A 75 0.17 -26.21 23.14
CA ASN A 75 -0.92 -27.17 22.87
C ASN A 75 -1.82 -26.76 21.68
N GLY A 76 -1.21 -26.30 20.59
CA GLY A 76 -1.90 -25.85 19.38
C GLY A 76 -2.57 -24.47 19.47
N LYS A 77 -2.71 -23.88 20.66
CA LYS A 77 -3.31 -22.56 20.87
C LYS A 77 -2.25 -21.47 20.84
N LYS A 78 -2.62 -20.32 20.26
CA LYS A 78 -1.75 -19.15 20.23
C LYS A 78 -1.74 -18.46 21.60
N VAL A 79 -0.55 -18.23 22.14
CA VAL A 79 -0.31 -17.46 23.37
C VAL A 79 0.56 -16.26 23.00
N PHE A 80 0.20 -15.08 23.48
CA PHE A 80 0.88 -13.82 23.20
C PHE A 80 1.76 -13.41 24.37
N SER A 81 2.88 -12.74 24.09
CA SER A 81 3.61 -11.96 25.08
C SER A 81 2.86 -10.66 25.40
N ASP A 82 3.34 -9.93 26.39
CA ASP A 82 2.99 -8.53 26.54
C ASP A 82 3.42 -7.70 25.32
N TRP A 83 2.77 -6.56 25.15
CA TRP A 83 3.16 -5.58 24.14
C TRP A 83 4.47 -4.89 24.53
N SER A 84 5.28 -4.56 23.53
CA SER A 84 6.44 -3.70 23.70
C SER A 84 6.04 -2.31 24.22
N ASN A 85 7.02 -1.56 24.73
CA ASN A 85 6.87 -0.12 24.87
C ASN A 85 6.58 0.54 23.51
N ALA A 86 5.94 1.72 23.57
CA ALA A 86 5.66 2.55 22.41
C ALA A 86 6.96 3.00 21.74
N TYR A 87 7.07 2.80 20.42
CA TYR A 87 8.15 3.40 19.63
C TYR A 87 7.58 4.55 18.79
N PRO A 88 7.88 5.83 19.12
CA PRO A 88 7.40 6.97 18.35
C PRO A 88 8.14 7.11 17.01
N PHE A 89 7.41 7.50 15.96
CA PHE A 89 7.99 7.86 14.67
C PHE A 89 7.08 8.85 13.93
N ALA A 90 7.61 9.55 12.94
CA ALA A 90 6.84 10.50 12.14
C ALA A 90 6.84 10.09 10.65
N VAL A 91 5.71 10.28 9.99
CA VAL A 91 5.56 10.21 8.54
C VAL A 91 5.28 11.62 8.05
N SER A 92 6.19 12.17 7.25
CA SER A 92 6.04 13.51 6.68
C SER A 92 5.29 13.49 5.35
N ALA A 93 5.35 12.38 4.60
CA ALA A 93 4.72 12.25 3.30
C ALA A 93 3.19 12.27 3.41
N ILE A 94 2.56 13.04 2.52
CA ILE A 94 1.10 13.06 2.38
C ILE A 94 0.68 11.96 1.41
N THR A 95 -0.05 10.97 1.92
CA THR A 95 -0.57 9.87 1.09
C THR A 95 -1.83 10.30 0.35
N PRO A 96 -1.87 10.23 -0.99
CA PRO A 96 -3.09 10.51 -1.74
C PRO A 96 -4.21 9.52 -1.42
N ALA A 97 -5.44 9.97 -1.61
CA ALA A 97 -6.59 9.07 -1.59
C ALA A 97 -6.52 8.05 -2.73
N GLN A 98 -7.23 6.93 -2.56
CA GLN A 98 -7.35 5.90 -3.60
C GLN A 98 -8.25 6.42 -4.74
N PRO A 99 -7.76 6.47 -5.99
CA PRO A 99 -8.62 6.78 -7.13
C PRO A 99 -9.46 5.58 -7.56
N GLY A 100 -10.55 5.82 -8.27
CA GLY A 100 -11.39 4.78 -8.89
C GLY A 100 -11.41 4.88 -10.42
N VAL A 101 -11.27 3.76 -11.12
CA VAL A 101 -11.59 3.67 -12.55
C VAL A 101 -13.11 3.74 -12.71
N THR A 102 -13.59 4.79 -13.37
CA THR A 102 -15.03 5.03 -13.58
C THR A 102 -15.52 4.38 -14.87
N SER A 103 -14.77 4.49 -15.97
CA SER A 103 -15.13 3.86 -17.24
C SER A 103 -13.93 3.52 -18.10
N VAL A 104 -14.11 2.51 -18.96
CA VAL A 104 -13.13 2.13 -19.99
C VAL A 104 -13.87 1.92 -21.31
N SER A 105 -13.43 2.59 -22.37
CA SER A 105 -13.96 2.45 -23.72
C SER A 105 -12.88 1.89 -24.64
N VAL A 106 -13.26 0.95 -25.50
CA VAL A 106 -12.38 0.36 -26.51
C VAL A 106 -12.97 0.65 -27.88
N LYS A 107 -12.22 1.39 -28.72
CA LYS A 107 -12.60 1.69 -30.11
C LYS A 107 -11.45 1.25 -31.01
N GLY A 108 -11.65 0.13 -31.74
CA GLY A 108 -10.58 -0.54 -32.46
C GLY A 108 -9.43 -0.89 -31.51
N ARG A 109 -8.23 -0.38 -31.81
CA ARG A 109 -7.00 -0.58 -31.01
C ARG A 109 -6.71 0.57 -30.04
N THR A 110 -7.71 1.40 -29.77
CA THR A 110 -7.62 2.54 -28.86
C THR A 110 -8.42 2.27 -27.60
N VAL A 111 -7.78 2.40 -26.44
CA VAL A 111 -8.40 2.24 -25.12
C VAL A 111 -8.39 3.59 -24.40
N THR A 112 -9.57 4.09 -24.07
CA THR A 112 -9.73 5.32 -23.28
C THR A 112 -10.20 4.97 -21.89
N VAL A 113 -9.50 5.46 -20.87
CA VAL A 113 -9.77 5.22 -19.46
C VAL A 113 -10.13 6.54 -18.79
N LYS A 114 -11.24 6.57 -18.06
CA LYS A 114 -11.62 7.67 -17.17
C LYS A 114 -11.60 7.21 -15.71
N TYR A 115 -11.28 8.12 -14.80
CA TYR A 115 -11.15 7.82 -13.38
C TYR A 115 -11.50 9.03 -12.51
N THR A 116 -11.70 8.82 -11.22
CA THR A 116 -11.99 9.90 -10.26
C THR A 116 -10.75 10.73 -9.96
N SER A 117 -10.95 11.99 -9.58
CA SER A 117 -9.92 12.71 -8.85
C SER A 117 -9.70 12.06 -7.47
N ALA A 118 -8.51 12.24 -6.91
CA ALA A 118 -8.16 11.78 -5.57
C ALA A 118 -7.62 12.95 -4.75
N ALA A 119 -8.08 13.09 -3.51
CA ALA A 119 -7.56 14.07 -2.58
C ALA A 119 -6.04 13.89 -2.40
N ASN A 120 -5.32 15.01 -2.28
CA ASN A 120 -3.85 15.06 -2.14
C ASN A 120 -3.06 14.43 -3.30
N ALA A 121 -3.69 14.19 -4.46
CA ALA A 121 -2.98 13.70 -5.64
C ALA A 121 -2.36 14.88 -6.43
N THR A 122 -1.08 14.79 -6.75
CA THR A 122 -0.42 15.67 -7.73
C THR A 122 -0.33 15.03 -9.10
N GLY A 123 -0.74 13.77 -9.25
CA GLY A 123 -0.95 13.13 -10.55
C GLY A 123 -1.28 11.65 -10.44
N TYR A 124 -1.35 10.98 -11.59
CA TYR A 124 -1.76 9.58 -11.71
C TYR A 124 -0.83 8.79 -12.61
N ASP A 125 -0.66 7.51 -12.25
CA ASP A 125 -0.02 6.51 -13.10
C ASP A 125 -1.07 5.43 -13.43
N VAL A 126 -1.40 5.28 -14.73
CA VAL A 126 -2.44 4.35 -15.24
C VAL A 126 -1.77 3.25 -16.05
N VAL A 127 -2.20 2.00 -15.88
CA VAL A 127 -1.61 0.83 -16.55
C VAL A 127 -2.67 -0.05 -17.22
N LEU A 128 -2.26 -0.75 -18.28
CA LEU A 128 -2.99 -1.88 -18.87
C LEU A 128 -2.16 -3.16 -18.70
N GLY A 129 -2.44 -3.92 -17.64
CA GLY A 129 -1.78 -5.19 -17.37
C GLY A 129 -2.33 -6.32 -18.24
N ARG A 130 -1.48 -7.28 -18.61
CA ARG A 130 -1.92 -8.53 -19.26
C ARG A 130 -2.54 -9.54 -18.29
N LYS A 131 -2.22 -9.40 -17.00
CA LYS A 131 -2.75 -10.24 -15.92
C LYS A 131 -3.18 -9.37 -14.74
N MET A 132 -3.94 -9.95 -13.84
CA MET A 132 -4.23 -9.41 -12.51
C MET A 132 -3.56 -10.33 -11.48
N ALA A 133 -2.96 -9.75 -10.45
CA ALA A 133 -2.39 -10.51 -9.34
C ALA A 133 -2.63 -9.77 -8.02
N THR A 134 -2.62 -10.53 -6.93
CA THR A 134 -2.55 -9.96 -5.58
C THR A 134 -1.08 -9.80 -5.21
N VAL A 135 -0.64 -8.57 -4.94
CA VAL A 135 0.73 -8.29 -4.49
C VAL A 135 0.65 -7.45 -3.23
N ALA A 136 1.26 -7.93 -2.14
CA ALA A 136 1.19 -7.30 -0.83
C ALA A 136 -0.27 -7.03 -0.37
N GLY A 137 -1.18 -7.98 -0.61
CA GLY A 137 -2.59 -7.88 -0.22
C GLY A 137 -3.49 -7.09 -1.18
N GLU A 138 -2.95 -6.42 -2.18
CA GLU A 138 -3.73 -5.62 -3.14
C GLU A 138 -3.85 -6.31 -4.50
N LYS A 139 -5.08 -6.41 -5.02
CA LYS A 139 -5.34 -6.82 -6.40
C LYS A 139 -4.99 -5.68 -7.34
N ARG A 140 -4.10 -5.94 -8.30
CA ARG A 140 -3.66 -4.93 -9.27
C ARG A 140 -3.28 -5.53 -10.62
N PRO A 141 -3.27 -4.73 -11.70
CA PRO A 141 -2.75 -5.18 -12.98
C PRO A 141 -1.24 -5.40 -12.91
N VAL A 142 -0.78 -6.49 -13.54
CA VAL A 142 0.64 -6.82 -13.69
C VAL A 142 0.93 -7.15 -15.15
N ASN A 143 2.21 -7.26 -15.49
CA ASN A 143 2.67 -7.53 -16.86
C ASN A 143 2.17 -6.48 -17.87
N TYR A 144 2.25 -5.20 -17.53
CA TYR A 144 1.84 -4.09 -18.41
C TYR A 144 2.95 -3.61 -19.36
N GLY A 145 4.22 -3.93 -19.11
CA GLY A 145 5.33 -3.52 -19.98
C GLY A 145 5.32 -2.01 -20.26
N LYS A 146 5.24 -1.64 -21.55
CA LYS A 146 5.15 -0.23 -21.98
C LYS A 146 3.73 0.36 -21.92
N LEU A 147 2.71 -0.42 -21.59
CA LEU A 147 1.32 0.06 -21.43
C LEU A 147 1.12 0.68 -20.05
N VAL A 148 1.89 1.73 -19.80
CA VAL A 148 1.82 2.57 -18.62
C VAL A 148 1.90 4.04 -19.06
N LYS A 149 1.04 4.87 -18.49
CA LYS A 149 1.04 6.32 -18.67
C LYS A 149 1.25 6.95 -17.31
N ARG A 150 2.38 7.66 -17.14
CA ARG A 150 2.83 8.20 -15.86
C ARG A 150 2.68 9.70 -15.82
N ASN A 151 2.67 10.26 -14.61
CA ASN A 151 2.67 11.70 -14.37
C ASN A 151 1.47 12.44 -14.97
N LEU A 152 0.33 11.77 -15.10
CA LEU A 152 -0.87 12.36 -15.67
C LEU A 152 -1.44 13.40 -14.71
N LYS A 153 -1.87 14.54 -15.25
CA LYS A 153 -2.55 15.61 -14.52
C LYS A 153 -4.06 15.63 -14.73
N THR A 154 -4.54 14.89 -15.73
CA THR A 154 -5.95 14.78 -16.10
C THR A 154 -6.56 13.49 -15.53
N THR A 155 -7.88 13.39 -15.57
CA THR A 155 -8.66 12.21 -15.16
C THR A 155 -9.11 11.33 -16.33
N THR A 156 -8.53 11.56 -17.52
CA THR A 156 -8.79 10.79 -18.73
C THR A 156 -7.47 10.52 -19.45
N VAL A 157 -7.27 9.28 -19.90
CA VAL A 157 -6.08 8.88 -20.65
C VAL A 157 -6.43 7.92 -21.78
N THR A 158 -5.68 8.02 -22.88
CA THR A 158 -5.83 7.16 -24.04
C THR A 158 -4.57 6.37 -24.31
N PHE A 159 -4.71 5.07 -24.48
CA PHE A 159 -3.71 4.16 -25.02
C PHE A 159 -4.04 3.88 -26.47
N LYS A 160 -3.16 4.27 -27.40
CA LYS A 160 -3.29 4.00 -28.83
C LYS A 160 -2.49 2.74 -29.19
N ASN A 161 -2.83 2.12 -30.32
CA ASN A 161 -2.12 0.99 -30.91
C ASN A 161 -1.99 -0.23 -29.97
N VAL A 162 -2.96 -0.42 -29.08
CA VAL A 162 -3.00 -1.55 -28.16
C VAL A 162 -3.18 -2.83 -28.96
N LYS A 163 -2.32 -3.83 -28.70
CA LYS A 163 -2.42 -5.14 -29.36
C LYS A 163 -3.72 -5.83 -28.97
N LYS A 164 -4.21 -6.73 -29.83
CA LYS A 164 -5.37 -7.56 -29.52
C LYS A 164 -5.14 -8.36 -28.23
N GLY A 165 -6.23 -8.66 -27.53
CA GLY A 165 -6.25 -9.53 -26.36
C GLY A 165 -6.88 -8.90 -25.13
N THR A 166 -6.80 -9.64 -24.02
CA THR A 166 -7.37 -9.24 -22.73
C THR A 166 -6.39 -8.37 -21.95
N TYR A 167 -6.92 -7.34 -21.30
CA TYR A 167 -6.18 -6.44 -20.42
C TYR A 167 -6.95 -6.13 -19.13
N TYR A 168 -6.20 -5.73 -18.11
CA TYR A 168 -6.69 -5.29 -16.81
C TYR A 168 -6.23 -3.84 -16.60
N VAL A 169 -7.20 -2.94 -16.49
CA VAL A 169 -6.98 -1.52 -16.27
C VAL A 169 -6.96 -1.24 -14.78
N GLY A 170 -5.97 -0.48 -14.34
CA GLY A 170 -5.89 0.02 -12.98
C GLY A 170 -4.99 1.24 -12.93
N LEU A 171 -5.08 1.99 -11.84
CA LEU A 171 -4.26 3.15 -11.61
C LEU A 171 -3.97 3.32 -10.13
N HIS A 172 -3.04 4.21 -9.86
CA HIS A 172 -2.78 4.73 -8.53
C HIS A 172 -2.48 6.22 -8.66
N ALA A 173 -2.93 6.99 -7.67
CA ALA A 173 -2.59 8.39 -7.56
C ALA A 173 -1.21 8.50 -6.90
N PHE A 174 -0.52 9.60 -7.16
CA PHE A 174 0.70 9.92 -6.45
C PHE A 174 0.70 11.36 -5.93
N ASN A 175 1.40 11.56 -4.83
CA ASN A 175 1.90 12.86 -4.40
C ASN A 175 3.44 12.85 -4.49
N ARG A 176 4.07 13.99 -4.23
CA ARG A 176 5.51 14.12 -4.10
C ARG A 176 5.85 14.53 -2.67
N THR A 177 6.87 13.90 -2.11
CA THR A 177 7.47 14.27 -0.82
C THR A 177 8.05 15.68 -0.89
N SER A 178 7.95 16.43 0.21
CA SER A 178 8.56 17.75 0.35
C SER A 178 10.08 17.68 0.43
N GLU A 179 10.62 16.57 0.93
CA GLU A 179 12.03 16.39 1.24
C GLU A 179 12.89 16.18 -0.02
N ASP A 180 12.40 15.35 -0.95
CA ASP A 180 13.19 14.93 -2.13
C ASP A 180 12.38 14.87 -3.43
N GLY A 181 11.11 15.33 -3.41
CA GLY A 181 10.25 15.36 -4.58
C GLY A 181 9.88 13.98 -5.15
N LYS A 182 10.20 12.87 -4.46
CA LYS A 182 9.90 11.51 -4.92
C LYS A 182 8.42 11.19 -4.79
N LYS A 183 7.95 10.29 -5.66
CA LYS A 183 6.56 9.86 -5.64
C LYS A 183 6.24 9.02 -4.40
N VAL A 184 5.15 9.37 -3.73
CA VAL A 184 4.44 8.48 -2.81
C VAL A 184 3.09 8.14 -3.42
N PHE A 185 2.71 6.87 -3.36
CA PHE A 185 1.54 6.37 -4.05
C PHE A 185 0.39 6.12 -3.10
N SER A 186 -0.83 6.28 -3.58
CA SER A 186 -2.03 5.76 -2.93
C SER A 186 -2.18 4.25 -3.16
N PRO A 187 -3.13 3.59 -2.48
CA PRO A 187 -3.55 2.24 -2.85
C PRO A 187 -3.97 2.15 -4.32
N TRP A 188 -3.86 0.96 -4.90
CA TRP A 188 -4.33 0.69 -6.25
C TRP A 188 -5.84 0.85 -6.35
N SER A 189 -6.34 1.36 -7.47
CA SER A 189 -7.77 1.44 -7.76
C SER A 189 -8.46 0.07 -7.85
N ASN A 190 -9.78 0.09 -7.97
CA ASN A 190 -10.51 -1.02 -8.59
C ASN A 190 -9.94 -1.37 -9.97
N VAL A 191 -10.01 -2.65 -10.34
CA VAL A 191 -9.49 -3.16 -11.62
C VAL A 191 -10.65 -3.43 -12.58
N LYS A 192 -10.52 -3.00 -13.84
CA LYS A 192 -11.49 -3.30 -14.91
C LYS A 192 -10.85 -4.18 -15.98
N ARG A 193 -11.48 -5.33 -16.28
CA ARG A 193 -11.06 -6.20 -17.39
C ARG A 193 -11.67 -5.69 -18.70
N ILE A 194 -10.87 -5.66 -19.76
CA ILE A 194 -11.31 -5.33 -21.13
C ILE A 194 -10.73 -6.30 -22.16
N VAL A 195 -11.31 -6.32 -23.35
CA VAL A 195 -10.80 -7.06 -24.51
C VAL A 195 -10.64 -6.09 -25.68
N VAL A 196 -9.44 -6.05 -26.25
CA VAL A 196 -9.16 -5.33 -27.50
C VAL A 196 -9.29 -6.32 -28.65
N LYS A 197 -10.22 -6.03 -29.57
CA LYS A 197 -10.55 -6.88 -30.73
C LYS A 197 -9.65 -6.65 -31.93
#